data_AF-A0A7V5E9F6-F1
#
_entry.id   AF-A0A7V5E9F6-F1
#
_cell.length_a   1.000
_cell.length_b   1.000
_cell.length_c   1.000
_cell.angle_alpha   90.00
_cell.angle_beta   90.00
_cell.angle_gamma   90.00
#
_symmetry.space_group_name_H-M   'P 1'
#
loop_
_entity.id
_entity.type
_entity.pdbx_description
1 polymer ?
#
loop_
_entity_poly.entity_id
_entity_poly.type
_entity_poly.pdbx_seq_one_letter_code
_entity_poly.pdbx_strand_id
1 'polypeptide(L)'
;MKKVLLSILLIGFLAGCGHPVTIGVAIWLLQGEKHKKRRTPVLTISPATLNEGIKNVSYPTVQFSATGGSGTYNWTCTGLPAGLIFDDVSAQLLGTPTASGDFSVTVEATDTANAKLKGSRSYQLHIVGIRITTTTLPDGCINQPYPATTIQYEGGTTPLNWSWNGNTPESAGLSLNPGTGEITGTPTSGGKFTFTVTVTDKDGDTDDQQFTMSIKPILITTASLPDSYVNASYNQTLTAVGGLGTLSWSWSGNTPPGLSLDSASGVISGNPTTAGNYTFTVTVTDSDTPPSSDSKDFTIHIYEDLQISTTTLPDATVAIPYSQQVQSTGGSGNFTWSLATTPAIPSGALSIDSSTGVISGTPQVGDEGSYTCTVTVTDNVTGDSDTADIPLTIKLVLLITTTSLPDSYVNASYNQTLTAVGGVGTLSWSWSGNTPPGLSLDSASGVISGNPTTAGNYTFTVTVTDSNTPPSSDSKDFTIHIYEVLRISTASLPNGVVGASYSADVDATGGSGDFTWSLSGAPPSLSIDTSTGVITGTPQLGEQGNYTFTVTVTDNVTSDSDSKDFPVTITKVQITTASIPTAFERFAYSTTIQADNGTPPYSYTLQSPQRPLG
;
A
#
# COMPACT_ATOMS: atom_id res chain seq x y z
N MET A 1 -39.00 -51.17 5.06
CA MET A 1 -39.19 -51.47 6.50
C MET A 1 -40.45 -50.79 7.01
N LYS A 2 -41.54 -51.54 7.19
CA LYS A 2 -42.64 -51.30 8.15
C LYS A 2 -43.62 -52.50 8.04
N LYS A 3 -43.77 -53.18 9.17
CA LYS A 3 -44.87 -54.03 9.67
C LYS A 3 -45.39 -55.24 8.86
N VAL A 4 -45.18 -56.38 9.51
CA VAL A 4 -45.94 -57.63 9.54
C VAL A 4 -47.45 -57.38 9.73
N LEU A 5 -48.31 -58.06 8.96
CA LEU A 5 -49.43 -58.83 9.51
C LEU A 5 -49.96 -59.87 8.49
N LEU A 6 -50.04 -61.09 8.99
CA LEU A 6 -50.51 -62.32 8.36
C LEU A 6 -52.00 -62.48 8.72
N SER A 7 -52.87 -62.59 7.72
CA SER A 7 -54.27 -63.02 7.90
C SER A 7 -54.44 -64.40 7.27
N ILE A 8 -54.63 -65.41 8.11
CA ILE A 8 -54.93 -66.79 7.69
C ILE A 8 -56.44 -66.93 7.54
N LEU A 9 -56.86 -67.40 6.37
CA LEU A 9 -58.23 -67.74 6.04
C LEU A 9 -58.55 -69.18 6.47
N LEU A 10 -59.77 -69.29 7.01
CA LEU A 10 -60.57 -70.43 7.39
C LEU A 10 -60.70 -71.51 6.29
N ILE A 11 -60.81 -72.79 6.69
CA ILE A 11 -61.89 -73.75 6.35
C ILE A 11 -61.37 -75.19 6.56
N GLY A 12 -62.11 -75.94 7.38
CA GLY A 12 -61.79 -77.32 7.74
C GLY A 12 -62.41 -78.36 6.81
N PHE A 13 -62.18 -79.63 7.15
CA PHE A 13 -63.12 -80.72 6.94
C PHE A 13 -62.82 -81.85 7.93
N LEU A 14 -63.88 -82.36 8.56
CA LEU A 14 -63.90 -83.52 9.44
C LEU A 14 -63.63 -84.82 8.67
N ALA A 15 -63.01 -85.80 9.34
CA ALA A 15 -63.59 -87.14 9.52
C ALA A 15 -62.73 -87.91 10.53
N GLY A 16 -63.40 -88.61 11.45
CA GLY A 16 -62.80 -89.27 12.59
C GLY A 16 -62.24 -90.66 12.28
N CYS A 17 -61.39 -91.14 13.18
CA CYS A 17 -61.69 -92.28 14.04
C CYS A 17 -60.50 -92.52 14.96
N GLY A 18 -60.73 -92.46 16.26
CA GLY A 18 -59.72 -92.70 17.27
C GLY A 18 -59.47 -94.18 17.52
N HIS A 19 -58.28 -94.51 18.01
CA HIS A 19 -57.99 -95.52 19.03
C HIS A 19 -56.70 -95.06 19.77
N PRO A 20 -56.63 -95.14 21.11
CA PRO A 20 -55.50 -94.62 21.87
C PRO A 20 -54.45 -95.71 22.10
N VAL A 21 -53.17 -95.40 21.94
CA VAL A 21 -52.07 -96.22 22.50
C VAL A 21 -50.97 -95.32 23.06
N THR A 22 -50.54 -95.71 24.25
CA THR A 22 -49.67 -95.06 25.23
C THR A 22 -48.25 -94.74 24.73
N ILE A 23 -47.72 -93.64 25.28
CA ILE A 23 -46.40 -93.03 25.08
C ILE A 23 -45.26 -93.98 25.45
N GLY A 24 -44.27 -94.10 24.55
CA GLY A 24 -42.92 -94.58 24.83
C GLY A 24 -41.91 -93.67 24.14
N VAL A 25 -41.23 -92.81 24.92
CA VAL A 25 -40.11 -92.01 24.44
C VAL A 25 -38.87 -92.90 24.44
N ALA A 26 -38.32 -93.17 23.26
CA ALA A 26 -36.98 -93.69 23.08
C ALA A 26 -36.26 -92.82 22.04
N ILE A 27 -35.36 -91.97 22.54
CA ILE A 27 -34.39 -91.23 21.75
C ILE A 27 -33.19 -92.15 21.56
N TRP A 28 -32.84 -92.49 20.31
CA TRP A 28 -31.44 -92.59 19.88
C TRP A 28 -31.33 -92.31 18.38
N LEU A 29 -30.33 -91.47 18.07
CA LEU A 29 -30.04 -90.83 16.81
C LEU A 29 -29.58 -91.80 15.72
N LEU A 30 -30.06 -91.59 14.50
CA LEU A 30 -29.29 -91.84 13.27
C LEU A 30 -29.46 -90.63 12.35
N GLN A 31 -28.32 -90.06 11.98
CA GLN A 31 -28.14 -88.76 11.34
C GLN A 31 -28.89 -88.66 10.01
N GLY A 32 -29.88 -87.77 9.95
CA GLY A 32 -30.41 -87.28 8.69
C GLY A 32 -29.45 -86.26 8.08
N GLU A 33 -28.88 -86.59 6.92
CA GLU A 33 -28.23 -85.64 6.04
C GLU A 33 -29.19 -84.48 5.71
N LYS A 34 -28.96 -83.31 6.30
CA LYS A 34 -29.55 -82.07 5.83
C LYS A 34 -28.85 -81.69 4.53
N HIS A 35 -29.43 -82.07 3.40
CA HIS A 35 -29.20 -81.38 2.13
C HIS A 35 -29.55 -79.89 2.32
N LYS A 36 -28.53 -79.04 2.53
CA LYS A 36 -28.63 -77.63 2.20
C LYS A 36 -28.99 -77.58 0.72
N LYS A 37 -30.23 -77.21 0.37
CA LYS A 37 -30.59 -76.84 -1.00
C LYS A 37 -29.60 -75.76 -1.44
N ARG A 38 -28.60 -76.14 -2.23
CA ARG A 38 -27.69 -75.20 -2.90
C ARG A 38 -28.59 -74.34 -3.78
N ARG A 39 -28.82 -73.07 -3.40
CA ARG A 39 -29.34 -72.08 -4.35
C ARG A 39 -28.35 -72.09 -5.50
N THR A 40 -28.81 -72.40 -6.71
CA THR A 40 -28.00 -72.31 -7.92
C THR A 40 -27.41 -70.89 -7.93
N PRO A 41 -26.10 -70.70 -8.01
CA PRO A 41 -25.54 -69.37 -8.20
C PRO A 41 -26.20 -68.77 -9.44
N VAL A 42 -26.61 -67.51 -9.38
CA VAL A 42 -27.20 -66.78 -10.51
C VAL A 42 -26.31 -65.58 -10.77
N LEU A 43 -25.89 -65.39 -12.02
CA LEU A 43 -25.19 -64.18 -12.43
C LEU A 43 -26.20 -63.04 -12.58
N THR A 44 -25.93 -61.92 -11.92
CA THR A 44 -26.78 -60.71 -12.01
C THR A 44 -26.05 -59.64 -12.81
N ILE A 45 -26.66 -59.17 -13.90
CA ILE A 45 -26.10 -58.14 -14.78
C ILE A 45 -26.61 -56.74 -14.37
N SER A 46 -25.70 -55.76 -14.38
CA SER A 46 -25.89 -54.32 -14.20
C SER A 46 -25.39 -53.57 -15.45
N PRO A 47 -26.00 -52.44 -15.86
CA PRO A 47 -27.09 -51.70 -15.20
C PRO A 47 -28.45 -52.39 -15.31
N ALA A 48 -29.44 -51.89 -14.55
CA ALA A 48 -30.79 -52.44 -14.56
C ALA A 48 -31.62 -52.03 -15.78
N THR A 49 -31.36 -50.83 -16.32
CA THR A 49 -32.03 -50.22 -17.47
C THR A 49 -31.00 -49.56 -18.39
N LEU A 50 -31.39 -49.27 -19.62
CA LEU A 50 -30.63 -48.43 -20.55
C LEU A 50 -31.36 -47.10 -20.73
N ASN A 51 -30.61 -46.03 -20.95
CA ASN A 51 -31.18 -44.72 -21.25
C ASN A 51 -31.74 -44.71 -22.68
N GLU A 52 -32.67 -43.81 -22.94
CA GLU A 52 -33.08 -43.51 -24.32
C GLU A 52 -31.89 -42.98 -25.13
N GLY A 53 -31.85 -43.32 -26.41
CA GLY A 53 -30.88 -42.78 -27.38
C GLY A 53 -31.57 -41.96 -28.46
N ILE A 54 -30.80 -41.19 -29.24
CA ILE A 54 -31.31 -40.42 -30.37
C ILE A 54 -30.60 -40.89 -31.64
N LYS A 55 -31.37 -41.16 -32.70
CA LYS A 55 -30.86 -41.56 -34.02
C LYS A 55 -29.86 -40.51 -34.51
N ASN A 56 -28.72 -40.98 -35.04
CA ASN A 56 -27.59 -40.18 -35.50
C ASN A 56 -26.86 -39.34 -34.43
N VAL A 57 -27.19 -39.52 -33.13
CA VAL A 57 -26.47 -38.91 -32.01
C VAL A 57 -25.66 -39.97 -31.28
N SER A 58 -24.43 -39.65 -30.84
CA SER A 58 -23.62 -40.61 -30.09
C SER A 58 -24.36 -41.08 -28.83
N TYR A 59 -24.52 -42.40 -28.68
CA TYR A 59 -25.11 -42.97 -27.49
C TYR A 59 -24.10 -42.93 -26.35
N PRO A 60 -24.48 -42.51 -25.13
CA PRO A 60 -23.58 -42.52 -23.98
C PRO A 60 -23.01 -43.91 -23.74
N THR A 61 -21.70 -44.03 -23.53
CA THR A 61 -21.06 -45.32 -23.26
C THR A 61 -21.63 -45.95 -21.99
N VAL A 62 -22.17 -47.16 -22.11
CA VAL A 62 -22.70 -47.92 -20.96
C VAL A 62 -21.77 -49.07 -20.63
N GLN A 63 -21.22 -49.06 -19.42
CA GLN A 63 -20.40 -50.14 -18.88
C GLN A 63 -21.29 -51.21 -18.23
N PHE A 64 -21.13 -52.45 -18.67
CA PHE A 64 -21.79 -53.60 -18.07
C PHE A 64 -20.89 -54.29 -17.04
N SER A 65 -21.53 -54.83 -16.02
CA SER A 65 -20.88 -55.65 -14.99
C SER A 65 -21.80 -56.80 -14.58
N ALA A 66 -21.22 -57.92 -14.19
CA ALA A 66 -21.94 -59.05 -13.63
C ALA A 66 -21.44 -59.35 -12.22
N THR A 67 -22.32 -59.89 -11.37
CA THR A 67 -21.99 -60.33 -10.02
C THR A 67 -22.47 -61.76 -9.80
N GLY A 68 -21.70 -62.54 -9.03
CA GLY A 68 -21.87 -63.98 -8.85
C GLY A 68 -20.82 -64.79 -9.63
N GLY A 69 -20.73 -66.09 -9.38
CA GLY A 69 -19.70 -66.93 -10.00
C GLY A 69 -18.33 -66.81 -9.33
N SER A 70 -17.30 -67.37 -9.96
CA SER A 70 -15.92 -67.44 -9.46
C SER A 70 -14.85 -67.12 -10.52
N GLY A 71 -15.22 -67.00 -11.79
CA GLY A 71 -14.34 -66.61 -12.89
C GLY A 71 -14.58 -65.17 -13.37
N THR A 72 -13.85 -64.76 -14.42
CA THR A 72 -14.21 -63.59 -15.24
C THR A 72 -15.45 -63.91 -16.10
N TYR A 73 -15.95 -62.95 -16.87
CA TYR A 73 -17.15 -63.13 -17.69
C TYR A 73 -16.85 -63.04 -19.18
N ASN A 74 -17.36 -64.00 -19.95
CA ASN A 74 -17.50 -63.86 -21.40
C ASN A 74 -18.86 -63.22 -21.68
N TRP A 75 -18.86 -62.13 -22.46
CA TRP A 75 -20.04 -61.35 -22.75
C TRP A 75 -20.56 -61.59 -24.15
N THR A 76 -21.87 -61.58 -24.31
CA THR A 76 -22.53 -61.56 -25.61
C THR A 76 -23.71 -60.60 -25.56
N CYS A 77 -23.99 -59.93 -26.68
CA CYS A 77 -25.11 -59.02 -26.81
C CYS A 77 -25.82 -59.24 -28.14
N THR A 78 -27.15 -59.28 -28.12
CA THR A 78 -27.99 -59.46 -29.31
C THR A 78 -29.13 -58.44 -29.33
N GLY A 79 -29.67 -58.13 -30.51
CA GLY A 79 -30.83 -57.24 -30.65
C GLY A 79 -30.50 -55.75 -30.63
N LEU A 80 -29.24 -55.38 -30.83
CA LEU A 80 -28.82 -53.98 -30.93
C LEU A 80 -29.38 -53.30 -32.19
N PRO A 81 -29.78 -52.02 -32.12
CA PRO A 81 -30.04 -51.21 -33.31
C PRO A 81 -28.77 -51.06 -34.14
N ALA A 82 -28.94 -50.88 -35.45
CA ALA A 82 -27.83 -50.63 -36.36
C ALA A 82 -27.01 -49.40 -35.91
N GLY A 83 -25.68 -49.53 -35.89
CA GLY A 83 -24.76 -48.46 -35.49
C GLY A 83 -24.39 -48.43 -34.01
N LEU A 84 -25.11 -49.16 -33.15
CA LEU A 84 -24.61 -49.49 -31.81
C LEU A 84 -23.77 -50.77 -31.86
N ILE A 85 -22.70 -50.75 -31.07
CA ILE A 85 -21.72 -51.84 -30.96
C ILE A 85 -21.60 -52.19 -29.48
N PHE A 86 -21.62 -53.48 -29.20
CA PHE A 86 -21.22 -54.00 -27.89
C PHE A 86 -19.82 -54.61 -28.00
N ASP A 87 -18.86 -53.99 -27.33
CA ASP A 87 -17.51 -54.52 -27.19
C ASP A 87 -17.52 -55.60 -26.10
N ASP A 88 -17.37 -56.86 -26.52
CA ASP A 88 -17.42 -58.03 -25.64
C ASP A 88 -16.16 -58.20 -24.78
N VAL A 89 -15.06 -57.52 -25.13
CA VAL A 89 -13.81 -57.52 -24.35
C VAL A 89 -13.92 -56.54 -23.18
N SER A 90 -14.40 -55.31 -23.43
CA SER A 90 -14.55 -54.29 -22.40
C SER A 90 -15.92 -54.28 -21.70
N ALA A 91 -16.87 -55.07 -22.20
CA ALA A 91 -18.27 -55.10 -21.75
C ALA A 91 -18.95 -53.73 -21.84
N GLN A 92 -18.73 -53.02 -22.95
CA GLN A 92 -19.27 -51.68 -23.19
C GLN A 92 -20.25 -51.66 -24.35
N LEU A 93 -21.37 -50.96 -24.17
CA LEU A 93 -22.23 -50.53 -25.27
C LEU A 93 -21.87 -49.10 -25.66
N LEU A 94 -21.58 -48.87 -26.93
CA LEU A 94 -21.21 -47.57 -27.48
C LEU A 94 -21.67 -47.46 -28.95
N GLY A 95 -21.42 -46.30 -29.56
CA GLY A 95 -21.68 -46.05 -30.98
C GLY A 95 -22.78 -45.03 -31.22
N THR A 96 -23.24 -44.96 -32.47
CA THR A 96 -24.26 -44.01 -32.92
C THR A 96 -25.37 -44.80 -33.58
N PRO A 97 -26.58 -44.89 -32.98
CA PRO A 97 -27.68 -45.62 -33.55
C PRO A 97 -28.12 -44.93 -34.85
N THR A 98 -28.37 -45.70 -35.90
CA THR A 98 -28.78 -45.23 -37.23
C THR A 98 -30.24 -45.56 -37.55
N ALA A 99 -30.90 -46.30 -36.66
CA ALA A 99 -32.32 -46.65 -36.74
C ALA A 99 -33.03 -46.20 -35.46
N SER A 100 -34.16 -45.52 -35.62
CA SER A 100 -35.11 -45.19 -34.55
C SER A 100 -36.03 -46.38 -34.26
N GLY A 101 -36.66 -46.40 -33.09
CA GLY A 101 -37.62 -47.40 -32.66
C GLY A 101 -37.29 -48.07 -31.33
N ASP A 102 -38.11 -49.04 -30.97
CA ASP A 102 -37.93 -49.86 -29.77
C ASP A 102 -37.14 -51.13 -30.09
N PHE A 103 -35.99 -51.29 -29.43
CA PHE A 103 -35.11 -52.43 -29.60
C PHE A 103 -35.07 -53.27 -28.33
N SER A 104 -35.32 -54.57 -28.47
CA SER A 104 -35.13 -55.54 -27.38
C SER A 104 -33.69 -56.04 -27.37
N VAL A 105 -32.86 -55.42 -26.54
CA VAL A 105 -31.42 -55.73 -26.43
C VAL A 105 -31.20 -56.75 -25.31
N THR A 106 -30.63 -57.90 -25.62
CA THR A 106 -30.30 -58.92 -24.61
C THR A 106 -28.79 -59.00 -24.41
N VAL A 107 -28.35 -58.80 -23.17
CA VAL A 107 -26.95 -58.99 -22.75
C VAL A 107 -26.86 -60.24 -21.90
N GLU A 108 -25.94 -61.14 -22.24
CA GLU A 108 -25.65 -62.37 -21.51
C GLU A 108 -24.19 -62.39 -21.04
N ALA A 109 -23.99 -62.72 -19.77
CA ALA A 109 -22.70 -62.98 -19.14
C ALA A 109 -22.58 -64.47 -18.83
N THR A 110 -21.48 -65.09 -19.24
CA THR A 110 -21.13 -66.48 -18.92
C THR A 110 -19.86 -66.52 -18.07
N ASP A 111 -19.90 -67.20 -16.92
CA ASP A 111 -18.73 -67.36 -16.04
C ASP A 111 -17.66 -68.25 -16.71
N THR A 112 -16.41 -67.78 -16.77
CA THR A 112 -15.31 -68.51 -17.44
C THR A 112 -14.82 -69.73 -16.68
N ALA A 113 -15.04 -69.80 -15.36
CA ALA A 113 -14.72 -70.96 -14.53
C ALA A 113 -15.86 -72.01 -14.56
N ASN A 114 -17.07 -71.64 -14.98
CA ASN A 114 -18.19 -72.56 -15.16
C ASN A 114 -19.11 -72.11 -16.31
N ALA A 115 -18.87 -72.65 -17.51
CA ALA A 115 -19.64 -72.35 -18.72
C ALA A 115 -21.16 -72.66 -18.64
N LYS A 116 -21.62 -73.40 -17.61
CA LYS A 116 -23.05 -73.65 -17.36
C LYS A 116 -23.70 -72.56 -16.50
N LEU A 117 -22.91 -71.70 -15.86
CA LEU A 117 -23.38 -70.58 -15.06
C LEU A 117 -23.50 -69.33 -15.94
N LYS A 118 -24.74 -69.00 -16.32
CA LYS A 118 -25.09 -67.86 -17.18
C LYS A 118 -26.04 -66.90 -16.47
N GLY A 119 -25.95 -65.62 -16.81
CA GLY A 119 -26.93 -64.60 -16.47
C GLY A 119 -27.30 -63.85 -17.74
N SER A 120 -28.59 -63.60 -17.95
CA SER A 120 -29.09 -62.88 -19.12
C SER A 120 -30.07 -61.81 -18.67
N ARG A 121 -30.01 -60.63 -19.31
CA ARG A 121 -30.91 -59.51 -19.06
C ARG A 121 -31.34 -58.91 -20.40
N SER A 122 -32.66 -58.74 -20.57
CA SER A 122 -33.24 -58.02 -21.70
C SER A 122 -33.58 -56.59 -21.30
N TYR A 123 -33.19 -55.64 -22.14
CA TYR A 123 -33.44 -54.21 -22.03
C TYR A 123 -34.39 -53.77 -23.14
N GLN A 124 -35.29 -52.84 -22.83
CA GLN A 124 -36.04 -52.09 -23.82
C GLN A 124 -35.26 -50.80 -24.08
N LEU A 125 -34.57 -50.73 -25.21
CA LEU A 125 -33.82 -49.55 -25.64
C LEU A 125 -34.68 -48.78 -26.63
N HIS A 126 -35.16 -47.62 -26.21
CA HIS A 126 -35.88 -46.69 -27.08
C HIS A 126 -34.86 -45.77 -27.77
N ILE A 127 -34.85 -45.74 -29.10
CA ILE A 127 -34.12 -44.76 -29.90
C ILE A 127 -35.12 -43.82 -30.54
N VAL A 128 -35.19 -42.57 -30.07
CA VAL A 128 -36.01 -41.53 -30.72
C VAL A 128 -35.33 -41.08 -32.01
N GLY A 129 -36.10 -40.76 -33.04
CA GLY A 129 -35.53 -40.33 -34.31
C GLY A 129 -35.04 -38.88 -34.31
N ILE A 130 -35.80 -37.99 -33.70
CA ILE A 130 -35.51 -36.56 -33.53
C ILE A 130 -35.99 -36.12 -32.14
N ARG A 131 -35.39 -35.08 -31.57
CA ARG A 131 -35.80 -34.48 -30.28
C ARG A 131 -35.60 -32.97 -30.27
N ILE A 132 -36.60 -32.22 -29.82
CA ILE A 132 -36.52 -30.79 -29.50
C ILE A 132 -35.79 -30.61 -28.17
N THR A 133 -34.82 -29.69 -28.12
CA THR A 133 -34.02 -29.39 -26.92
C THR A 133 -34.30 -28.01 -26.33
N THR A 134 -34.97 -27.11 -27.08
CA THR A 134 -35.46 -25.84 -26.52
C THR A 134 -36.52 -26.11 -25.46
N THR A 135 -36.35 -25.52 -24.28
CA THR A 135 -37.27 -25.71 -23.14
C THR A 135 -38.16 -24.50 -22.86
N THR A 136 -37.74 -23.29 -23.25
CA THR A 136 -38.49 -22.05 -23.09
C THR A 136 -38.33 -21.14 -24.30
N LEU A 137 -39.31 -20.26 -24.50
CA LEU A 137 -39.29 -19.21 -25.51
C LEU A 137 -39.36 -17.83 -24.83
N PRO A 138 -38.71 -16.79 -25.36
CA PRO A 138 -38.90 -15.43 -24.89
C PRO A 138 -40.37 -14.97 -25.00
N ASP A 139 -40.81 -14.15 -24.05
CA ASP A 139 -42.04 -13.37 -24.18
C ASP A 139 -41.86 -12.27 -25.23
N GLY A 140 -42.96 -11.77 -25.79
CA GLY A 140 -42.96 -10.65 -26.75
C GLY A 140 -43.76 -9.46 -26.25
N CYS A 141 -43.73 -8.36 -27.01
CA CYS A 141 -44.54 -7.17 -26.74
C CYS A 141 -45.17 -6.68 -28.04
N ILE A 142 -46.40 -6.17 -27.98
CA ILE A 142 -47.11 -5.63 -29.15
C ILE A 142 -46.22 -4.58 -29.84
N ASN A 143 -46.25 -4.55 -31.18
CA ASN A 143 -45.51 -3.61 -32.04
C ASN A 143 -43.99 -3.64 -31.88
N GLN A 144 -43.42 -4.64 -31.18
CA GLN A 144 -41.99 -4.88 -31.11
C GLN A 144 -41.61 -6.11 -31.94
N PRO A 145 -40.55 -6.06 -32.75
CA PRO A 145 -40.03 -7.26 -33.40
C PRO A 145 -39.76 -8.34 -32.36
N TYR A 146 -40.35 -9.51 -32.55
CA TYR A 146 -40.07 -10.65 -31.69
C TYR A 146 -38.59 -11.03 -31.84
N PRO A 147 -37.86 -11.30 -30.73
CA PRO A 147 -36.50 -11.79 -30.82
C PRO A 147 -36.47 -13.09 -31.64
N ALA A 148 -35.87 -13.04 -32.83
CA ALA A 148 -35.83 -14.17 -33.75
C ALA A 148 -35.26 -15.40 -33.02
N THR A 149 -36.08 -16.43 -32.85
CA THR A 149 -35.76 -17.59 -32.01
C THR A 149 -35.86 -18.85 -32.84
N THR A 150 -34.72 -19.51 -33.07
CA THR A 150 -34.67 -20.83 -33.73
C THR A 150 -34.79 -21.93 -32.69
N ILE A 151 -35.80 -22.80 -32.85
CA ILE A 151 -35.99 -23.95 -31.98
C ILE A 151 -34.86 -24.96 -32.23
N GLN A 152 -34.17 -25.32 -31.15
CA GLN A 152 -33.05 -26.24 -31.16
C GLN A 152 -33.55 -27.69 -31.06
N TYR A 153 -32.84 -28.60 -31.73
CA TYR A 153 -33.14 -30.02 -31.78
C TYR A 153 -31.87 -30.86 -31.91
N GLU A 154 -31.99 -32.16 -31.66
CA GLU A 154 -30.96 -33.18 -31.86
C GLU A 154 -31.52 -34.36 -32.68
N GLY A 155 -30.66 -35.00 -33.47
CA GLY A 155 -31.04 -36.11 -34.35
C GLY A 155 -31.74 -35.66 -35.63
N GLY A 156 -32.54 -36.56 -36.21
CA GLY A 156 -33.30 -36.35 -37.45
C GLY A 156 -32.46 -36.34 -38.73
N THR A 157 -33.16 -36.33 -39.86
CA THR A 157 -32.61 -36.22 -41.21
C THR A 157 -33.29 -35.09 -41.98
N THR A 158 -32.50 -34.33 -42.75
CA THR A 158 -33.00 -33.18 -43.51
C THR A 158 -33.62 -33.59 -44.85
N PRO A 159 -34.55 -32.79 -45.42
CA PRO A 159 -35.15 -31.58 -44.84
C PRO A 159 -36.09 -31.87 -43.66
N LEU A 160 -36.13 -30.93 -42.71
CA LEU A 160 -37.09 -30.93 -41.61
C LEU A 160 -38.36 -30.17 -41.99
N ASN A 161 -39.46 -30.53 -41.35
CA ASN A 161 -40.73 -29.85 -41.43
C ASN A 161 -41.23 -29.50 -40.03
N TRP A 162 -41.35 -28.21 -39.75
CA TRP A 162 -41.79 -27.64 -38.48
C TRP A 162 -43.24 -27.19 -38.58
N SER A 163 -44.03 -27.48 -37.55
CA SER A 163 -45.39 -27.00 -37.44
C SER A 163 -45.73 -26.72 -35.98
N TRP A 164 -46.77 -25.93 -35.75
CA TRP A 164 -47.33 -25.72 -34.42
C TRP A 164 -48.85 -25.84 -34.45
N ASN A 165 -49.45 -26.19 -33.31
CA ASN A 165 -50.89 -26.29 -33.16
C ASN A 165 -51.35 -25.86 -31.76
N GLY A 166 -52.67 -25.79 -31.56
CA GLY A 166 -53.27 -25.30 -30.30
C GLY A 166 -53.50 -23.79 -30.31
N ASN A 167 -53.22 -23.12 -29.19
CA ASN A 167 -53.36 -21.67 -29.08
C ASN A 167 -52.04 -21.00 -29.51
N THR A 168 -51.80 -20.96 -30.82
CA THR A 168 -50.56 -20.43 -31.42
C THR A 168 -50.56 -18.90 -31.46
N PRO A 169 -49.38 -18.25 -31.47
CA PRO A 169 -49.25 -16.81 -31.60
C PRO A 169 -49.36 -16.30 -33.06
N GLU A 170 -49.87 -17.13 -33.99
CA GLU A 170 -50.13 -16.72 -35.38
C GLU A 170 -51.15 -15.58 -35.46
N SER A 171 -52.21 -15.67 -34.66
CA SER A 171 -53.23 -14.62 -34.55
C SER A 171 -52.66 -13.31 -33.99
N ALA A 172 -51.58 -13.41 -33.21
CA ALA A 172 -50.83 -12.26 -32.77
C ALA A 172 -49.87 -11.72 -33.82
N GLY A 173 -49.62 -12.39 -34.95
CA GLY A 173 -48.70 -11.91 -35.99
C GLY A 173 -47.29 -12.50 -35.92
N LEU A 174 -47.08 -13.57 -35.12
CA LEU A 174 -45.86 -14.36 -35.20
C LEU A 174 -45.99 -15.48 -36.23
N SER A 175 -44.86 -15.94 -36.75
CA SER A 175 -44.79 -17.01 -37.74
C SER A 175 -43.70 -17.98 -37.38
N LEU A 176 -43.96 -19.27 -37.58
CA LEU A 176 -42.97 -20.35 -37.49
C LEU A 176 -42.55 -20.73 -38.92
N ASN A 177 -41.25 -20.64 -39.22
CA ASN A 177 -40.73 -21.07 -40.51
C ASN A 177 -40.71 -22.60 -40.58
N PRO A 178 -41.48 -23.25 -41.48
CA PRO A 178 -41.58 -24.70 -41.53
C PRO A 178 -40.28 -25.40 -41.94
N GLY A 179 -39.32 -24.71 -42.58
CA GLY A 179 -38.04 -25.29 -42.99
C GLY A 179 -36.92 -25.14 -41.96
N THR A 180 -36.98 -24.12 -41.10
CA THR A 180 -35.88 -23.78 -40.17
C THR A 180 -36.24 -23.90 -38.70
N GLY A 181 -37.52 -23.93 -38.35
CA GLY A 181 -37.96 -23.90 -36.95
C GLY A 181 -37.77 -22.52 -36.29
N GLU A 182 -37.55 -21.48 -37.08
CA GLU A 182 -37.38 -20.11 -36.59
C GLU A 182 -38.73 -19.41 -36.39
N ILE A 183 -38.93 -18.84 -35.21
CA ILE A 183 -40.06 -17.99 -34.86
C ILE A 183 -39.67 -16.53 -35.05
N THR A 184 -40.41 -15.82 -35.90
CA THR A 184 -40.22 -14.39 -36.19
C THR A 184 -41.56 -13.68 -36.32
N GLY A 185 -41.56 -12.35 -36.28
CA GLY A 185 -42.75 -11.52 -36.53
C GLY A 185 -42.75 -10.26 -35.68
N THR A 186 -43.80 -9.46 -35.82
CA THR A 186 -44.07 -8.29 -34.97
C THR A 186 -45.49 -8.44 -34.47
N PRO A 187 -45.70 -8.80 -33.19
CA PRO A 187 -47.01 -9.15 -32.76
C PRO A 187 -47.89 -7.91 -32.64
N THR A 188 -49.15 -7.99 -33.07
CA THR A 188 -50.12 -6.89 -33.11
C THR A 188 -51.22 -7.03 -32.07
N SER A 189 -51.29 -8.17 -31.37
CA SER A 189 -52.25 -8.39 -30.27
C SER A 189 -51.59 -9.10 -29.10
N GLY A 190 -51.99 -8.71 -27.88
CA GLY A 190 -51.50 -9.32 -26.65
C GLY A 190 -52.20 -10.63 -26.33
N GLY A 191 -51.62 -11.41 -25.42
CA GLY A 191 -52.23 -12.66 -24.96
C GLY A 191 -51.21 -13.64 -24.38
N LYS A 192 -51.72 -14.69 -23.73
CA LYS A 192 -50.93 -15.85 -23.31
C LYS A 192 -51.20 -17.01 -24.27
N PHE A 193 -50.15 -17.51 -24.90
CA PHE A 193 -50.20 -18.57 -25.89
C PHE A 193 -49.62 -19.85 -25.29
N THR A 194 -50.35 -20.94 -25.48
CA THR A 194 -49.92 -22.29 -25.08
C THR A 194 -50.13 -23.19 -26.29
N PHE A 195 -49.05 -23.60 -26.92
CA PHE A 195 -49.06 -24.32 -28.19
C PHE A 195 -48.02 -25.45 -28.17
N THR A 196 -48.24 -26.45 -29.00
CA THR A 196 -47.27 -27.53 -29.21
C THR A 196 -46.57 -27.30 -30.54
N VAL A 197 -45.24 -27.36 -30.53
CA VAL A 197 -44.41 -27.39 -31.74
C VAL A 197 -44.08 -28.84 -32.04
N THR A 198 -44.32 -29.23 -33.28
CA THR A 198 -43.97 -30.54 -33.83
C THR A 198 -42.85 -30.36 -34.85
N VAL A 199 -41.78 -31.14 -34.72
CA VAL A 199 -40.76 -31.30 -35.76
C VAL A 199 -40.91 -32.69 -36.39
N THR A 200 -40.87 -32.77 -37.72
CA THR A 200 -40.87 -34.02 -38.48
C THR A 200 -39.66 -34.05 -39.40
N ASP A 201 -38.92 -35.15 -39.39
CA ASP A 201 -37.76 -35.33 -40.25
C ASP A 201 -38.13 -35.98 -41.61
N LYS A 202 -37.15 -36.11 -42.53
CA LYS A 202 -37.38 -36.69 -43.87
C LYS A 202 -37.74 -38.19 -43.85
N ASP A 203 -37.49 -38.88 -42.74
CA ASP A 203 -37.78 -40.30 -42.56
C ASP A 203 -39.13 -40.52 -41.84
N GLY A 204 -39.79 -39.43 -41.43
CA GLY A 204 -41.09 -39.44 -40.74
C GLY A 204 -40.98 -39.56 -39.22
N ASP A 205 -39.77 -39.46 -38.66
CA ASP A 205 -39.56 -39.39 -37.22
C ASP A 205 -40.06 -38.02 -36.70
N THR A 206 -40.79 -38.02 -35.58
CA THR A 206 -41.41 -36.80 -35.02
C THR A 206 -41.07 -36.58 -33.55
N ASP A 207 -41.01 -35.32 -33.13
CA ASP A 207 -41.02 -34.92 -31.72
C ASP A 207 -41.93 -33.71 -31.48
N ASP A 208 -42.57 -33.69 -30.30
CA ASP A 208 -43.55 -32.69 -29.89
C ASP A 208 -43.14 -32.03 -28.58
N GLN A 209 -43.03 -30.70 -28.57
CA GLN A 209 -42.74 -29.92 -27.36
C GLN A 209 -43.79 -28.82 -27.16
N GLN A 210 -44.41 -28.81 -25.98
CA GLN A 210 -45.32 -27.73 -25.59
C GLN A 210 -44.53 -26.53 -25.08
N PHE A 211 -44.88 -25.34 -25.57
CA PHE A 211 -44.36 -24.06 -25.12
C PHE A 211 -45.47 -23.16 -24.59
N THR A 212 -45.09 -22.28 -23.68
CA THR A 212 -45.92 -21.14 -23.26
C THR A 212 -45.15 -19.86 -23.50
N MET A 213 -45.79 -18.87 -24.12
CA MET A 213 -45.25 -17.52 -24.27
C MET A 213 -46.34 -16.48 -24.06
N SER A 214 -45.97 -15.31 -23.56
CA SER A 214 -46.88 -14.19 -23.40
C SER A 214 -46.48 -13.05 -24.33
N ILE A 215 -47.44 -12.48 -25.06
CA ILE A 215 -47.29 -11.20 -25.72
C ILE A 215 -47.91 -10.16 -24.81
N LYS A 216 -47.07 -9.36 -24.16
CA LYS A 216 -47.53 -8.24 -23.34
C LYS A 216 -48.03 -7.11 -24.23
N PRO A 217 -49.18 -6.49 -23.89
CA PRO A 217 -49.67 -5.35 -24.66
C PRO A 217 -48.80 -4.11 -24.53
N ILE A 218 -48.26 -3.84 -23.34
CA ILE A 218 -47.32 -2.75 -23.05
C ILE A 218 -46.28 -3.23 -22.03
N LEU A 219 -45.07 -2.66 -22.05
CA LEU A 219 -43.97 -3.03 -21.16
C LEU A 219 -43.07 -1.84 -20.84
N ILE A 220 -42.82 -1.57 -19.56
CA ILE A 220 -41.82 -0.58 -19.11
C ILE A 220 -40.41 -1.13 -19.35
N THR A 221 -39.58 -0.36 -20.08
CA THR A 221 -38.20 -0.76 -20.44
C THR A 221 -37.12 -0.04 -19.65
N THR A 222 -37.45 1.08 -18.97
CA THR A 222 -36.52 1.74 -18.05
C THR A 222 -36.01 0.74 -17.00
N ALA A 223 -34.70 0.52 -16.95
CA ALA A 223 -34.09 -0.49 -16.09
C ALA A 223 -34.07 -0.05 -14.62
N SER A 224 -33.54 1.14 -14.37
CA SER A 224 -33.37 1.78 -13.07
C SER A 224 -33.43 3.31 -13.22
N LEU A 225 -33.50 4.00 -12.09
CA LEU A 225 -33.41 5.45 -11.99
C LEU A 225 -32.14 5.82 -11.22
N PRO A 226 -31.41 6.88 -11.59
CA PRO A 226 -30.24 7.32 -10.84
C PRO A 226 -30.63 7.91 -9.48
N ASP A 227 -29.72 7.78 -8.51
CA ASP A 227 -29.82 8.48 -7.23
C ASP A 227 -29.61 10.00 -7.43
N SER A 228 -29.96 10.78 -6.41
CA SER A 228 -29.85 12.23 -6.40
C SER A 228 -29.54 12.73 -4.99
N TYR A 229 -29.38 14.03 -4.81
CA TYR A 229 -29.23 14.68 -3.51
C TYR A 229 -30.27 15.80 -3.36
N VAL A 230 -30.47 16.26 -2.12
CA VAL A 230 -31.43 17.32 -1.78
C VAL A 230 -31.14 18.58 -2.61
N ASN A 231 -32.19 19.22 -3.12
CA ASN A 231 -32.18 20.41 -3.99
C ASN A 231 -31.57 20.23 -5.39
N ALA A 232 -30.95 19.09 -5.71
CA ALA A 232 -30.46 18.81 -7.06
C ALA A 232 -31.60 18.84 -8.10
N SER A 233 -31.32 19.35 -9.30
CA SER A 233 -32.28 19.24 -10.41
C SER A 233 -32.34 17.79 -10.90
N TYR A 234 -33.53 17.18 -10.86
CA TYR A 234 -33.78 15.86 -11.37
C TYR A 234 -34.60 15.92 -12.66
N ASN A 235 -34.21 15.16 -13.68
CA ASN A 235 -34.93 15.07 -14.96
C ASN A 235 -34.64 13.72 -15.62
N GLN A 236 -35.57 12.77 -15.50
CA GLN A 236 -35.43 11.43 -16.07
C GLN A 236 -36.70 11.05 -16.83
N THR A 237 -36.54 10.52 -18.03
CA THR A 237 -37.67 10.08 -18.86
C THR A 237 -37.84 8.56 -18.74
N LEU A 238 -39.03 8.14 -18.33
CA LEU A 238 -39.43 6.74 -18.35
C LEU A 238 -39.73 6.31 -19.79
N THR A 239 -39.42 5.06 -20.10
CA THR A 239 -39.58 4.48 -21.43
C THR A 239 -40.37 3.19 -21.37
N ALA A 240 -41.26 3.00 -22.33
CA ALA A 240 -42.05 1.79 -22.51
C ALA A 240 -42.12 1.43 -24.00
N VAL A 241 -42.39 0.16 -24.27
CA VAL A 241 -42.65 -0.36 -25.61
C VAL A 241 -44.03 -1.01 -25.67
N GLY A 242 -44.57 -1.12 -26.87
CA GLY A 242 -45.95 -1.54 -27.10
C GLY A 242 -46.96 -0.45 -26.78
N GLY A 243 -48.14 -0.86 -26.37
CA GLY A 243 -49.32 0.00 -26.20
C GLY A 243 -49.94 0.41 -27.54
N LEU A 244 -51.23 0.73 -27.49
CA LEU A 244 -51.97 1.31 -28.60
C LEU A 244 -52.53 2.69 -28.22
N GLY A 245 -52.39 3.66 -29.13
CA GLY A 245 -52.78 5.05 -28.89
C GLY A 245 -51.79 5.81 -27.99
N THR A 246 -52.30 6.74 -27.19
CA THR A 246 -51.46 7.59 -26.31
C THR A 246 -51.16 6.88 -25.00
N LEU A 247 -49.92 7.03 -24.51
CA LEU A 247 -49.52 6.50 -23.20
C LEU A 247 -49.81 7.50 -22.08
N SER A 248 -50.24 6.98 -20.94
CA SER A 248 -50.45 7.73 -19.70
C SER A 248 -49.66 7.09 -18.56
N TRP A 249 -48.90 7.91 -17.85
CA TRP A 249 -48.01 7.50 -16.77
C TRP A 249 -48.57 7.94 -15.41
N SER A 250 -48.40 7.07 -14.43
CA SER A 250 -48.73 7.35 -13.04
C SER A 250 -47.74 6.67 -12.11
N TRP A 251 -47.64 7.18 -10.89
CA TRP A 251 -46.84 6.57 -9.84
C TRP A 251 -47.60 6.53 -8.52
N SER A 252 -47.23 5.61 -7.64
CA SER A 252 -47.83 5.48 -6.30
C SER A 252 -46.82 4.89 -5.32
N GLY A 253 -47.11 5.00 -4.02
CA GLY A 253 -46.20 4.53 -2.97
C GLY A 253 -45.40 5.67 -2.35
N ASN A 254 -44.16 5.39 -1.92
CA ASN A 254 -43.30 6.35 -1.25
C ASN A 254 -42.46 7.12 -2.29
N THR A 255 -43.02 8.20 -2.84
CA THR A 255 -42.35 9.04 -3.86
C THR A 255 -41.50 10.15 -3.21
N PRO A 256 -40.35 10.54 -3.78
CA PRO A 256 -39.53 11.63 -3.25
C PRO A 256 -40.30 12.97 -3.21
N PRO A 257 -40.43 13.64 -2.05
CA PRO A 257 -40.99 14.99 -1.98
C PRO A 257 -40.19 15.96 -2.84
N GLY A 258 -40.88 16.80 -3.62
CA GLY A 258 -40.27 17.76 -4.54
C GLY A 258 -40.07 17.25 -5.97
N LEU A 259 -40.27 15.95 -6.22
CA LEU A 259 -40.34 15.39 -7.56
C LEU A 259 -41.80 15.19 -8.01
N SER A 260 -42.04 15.29 -9.31
CA SER A 260 -43.32 15.02 -9.94
C SER A 260 -43.13 14.19 -11.21
N LEU A 261 -44.15 13.38 -11.54
CA LEU A 261 -44.21 12.60 -12.77
C LEU A 261 -45.21 13.27 -13.73
N ASP A 262 -44.74 13.68 -14.90
CA ASP A 262 -45.60 14.14 -15.98
C ASP A 262 -46.32 12.95 -16.62
N SER A 263 -47.65 12.97 -16.57
CA SER A 263 -48.47 11.83 -16.97
C SER A 263 -48.49 11.59 -18.47
N ALA A 264 -48.15 12.56 -19.32
CA ALA A 264 -48.18 12.39 -20.77
C ALA A 264 -46.82 11.93 -21.32
N SER A 265 -45.73 12.50 -20.79
CA SER A 265 -44.37 12.28 -21.28
C SER A 265 -43.61 11.20 -20.51
N GLY A 266 -44.05 10.83 -19.30
CA GLY A 266 -43.33 9.91 -18.43
C GLY A 266 -42.07 10.52 -17.81
N VAL A 267 -41.93 11.85 -17.83
CA VAL A 267 -40.79 12.55 -17.25
C VAL A 267 -40.97 12.71 -15.75
N ILE A 268 -40.03 12.20 -14.97
CA ILE A 268 -39.88 12.51 -13.55
C ILE A 268 -38.96 13.72 -13.43
N SER A 269 -39.46 14.82 -12.87
CA SER A 269 -38.70 16.06 -12.73
C SER A 269 -39.00 16.84 -11.45
N GLY A 270 -38.07 17.70 -11.05
CA GLY A 270 -38.18 18.58 -9.89
C GLY A 270 -36.89 18.67 -9.09
N ASN A 271 -36.99 19.16 -7.86
CA ASN A 271 -35.88 19.26 -6.92
C ASN A 271 -36.30 18.56 -5.63
N PRO A 272 -35.69 17.41 -5.27
CA PRO A 272 -36.11 16.66 -4.09
C PRO A 272 -35.75 17.46 -2.82
N THR A 273 -36.65 17.50 -1.83
CA THR A 273 -36.50 18.39 -0.66
C THR A 273 -36.11 17.68 0.62
N THR A 274 -36.01 16.35 0.61
CA THR A 274 -35.79 15.55 1.81
C THR A 274 -34.95 14.33 1.47
N ALA A 275 -33.88 14.11 2.24
CA ALA A 275 -33.05 12.94 2.10
C ALA A 275 -33.78 11.67 2.56
N GLY A 276 -33.52 10.55 1.89
CA GLY A 276 -34.14 9.27 2.19
C GLY A 276 -34.14 8.30 1.02
N ASN A 277 -34.53 7.05 1.31
CA ASN A 277 -34.70 6.03 0.30
C ASN A 277 -36.18 5.89 -0.08
N TYR A 278 -36.50 6.13 -1.34
CA TYR A 278 -37.88 6.17 -1.84
C TYR A 278 -38.12 5.01 -2.80
N THR A 279 -39.06 4.14 -2.45
CA THR A 279 -39.50 3.03 -3.30
C THR A 279 -40.96 3.24 -3.69
N PHE A 280 -41.22 3.26 -5.00
CA PHE A 280 -42.52 3.58 -5.57
C PHE A 280 -42.78 2.72 -6.82
N THR A 281 -44.05 2.52 -7.14
CA THR A 281 -44.48 1.76 -8.32
C THR A 281 -44.90 2.74 -9.41
N VAL A 282 -44.28 2.63 -10.58
CA VAL A 282 -44.70 3.34 -11.79
C VAL A 282 -45.62 2.43 -12.59
N THR A 283 -46.70 3.00 -13.13
CA THR A 283 -47.63 2.32 -14.04
C THR A 283 -47.76 3.12 -15.33
N VAL A 284 -47.61 2.45 -16.46
CA VAL A 284 -47.93 2.98 -17.78
C VAL A 284 -49.20 2.32 -18.30
N THR A 285 -50.11 3.11 -18.86
CA THR A 285 -51.38 2.64 -19.41
C THR A 285 -51.57 3.24 -20.80
N ASP A 286 -51.98 2.44 -21.78
CA ASP A 286 -52.31 2.91 -23.11
C ASP A 286 -53.76 3.41 -23.20
N SER A 287 -54.14 4.04 -24.33
CA SER A 287 -55.48 4.61 -24.52
C SER A 287 -56.43 3.70 -25.29
N ASP A 288 -56.12 2.40 -25.40
CA ASP A 288 -56.95 1.46 -26.14
C ASP A 288 -58.22 1.09 -25.36
N THR A 289 -59.15 0.39 -26.01
CA THR A 289 -60.38 -0.12 -25.39
C THR A 289 -60.52 -1.63 -25.60
N PRO A 290 -60.28 -2.46 -24.58
CA PRO A 290 -59.92 -2.10 -23.20
C PRO A 290 -58.46 -1.63 -23.06
N PRO A 291 -58.15 -0.75 -22.08
CA PRO A 291 -56.79 -0.25 -21.88
C PRO A 291 -55.89 -1.35 -21.32
N SER A 292 -54.62 -1.29 -21.70
CA SER A 292 -53.57 -2.18 -21.24
C SER A 292 -52.56 -1.44 -20.39
N SER A 293 -52.03 -2.10 -19.35
CA SER A 293 -51.05 -1.50 -18.45
C SER A 293 -49.90 -2.45 -18.08
N ASP A 294 -48.77 -1.85 -17.69
CA ASP A 294 -47.64 -2.52 -17.07
C ASP A 294 -47.15 -1.68 -15.89
N SER A 295 -46.74 -2.35 -14.82
CA SER A 295 -46.29 -1.71 -13.59
C SER A 295 -44.91 -2.23 -13.20
N LYS A 296 -44.04 -1.33 -12.74
CA LYS A 296 -42.69 -1.66 -12.29
C LYS A 296 -42.30 -0.81 -11.09
N ASP A 297 -41.66 -1.45 -10.11
CA ASP A 297 -41.11 -0.78 -8.94
C ASP A 297 -39.75 -0.15 -9.26
N PHE A 298 -39.56 1.06 -8.75
CA PHE A 298 -38.31 1.80 -8.81
C PHE A 298 -37.90 2.28 -7.42
N THR A 299 -36.59 2.49 -7.26
CA THR A 299 -36.01 3.12 -6.08
C THR A 299 -35.16 4.30 -6.51
N ILE A 300 -35.27 5.41 -5.77
CA ILE A 300 -34.35 6.55 -5.84
C ILE A 300 -33.86 6.81 -4.42
N HIS A 301 -32.54 6.84 -4.24
CA HIS A 301 -31.95 7.37 -3.02
C HIS A 301 -31.72 8.87 -3.17
N ILE A 302 -32.20 9.66 -2.20
CA ILE A 302 -31.92 11.09 -2.08
C ILE A 302 -30.94 11.27 -0.92
N TYR A 303 -29.71 11.67 -1.22
CA TYR A 303 -28.70 11.99 -0.19
C TYR A 303 -28.87 13.42 0.33
N GLU A 304 -28.31 13.70 1.51
CA GLU A 304 -28.18 15.07 1.99
C GLU A 304 -27.22 15.86 1.08
N ASP A 305 -27.49 17.15 0.89
CA ASP A 305 -26.65 18.08 0.12
C ASP A 305 -25.23 18.13 0.70
N LEU A 306 -24.22 17.93 -0.14
CA LEU A 306 -22.82 17.99 0.26
C LEU A 306 -22.45 19.43 0.56
N GLN A 307 -21.88 19.69 1.75
CA GLN A 307 -21.47 21.03 2.17
C GLN A 307 -20.16 20.98 2.94
N ILE A 308 -19.24 21.87 2.63
CA ILE A 308 -18.02 22.11 3.40
C ILE A 308 -18.41 22.87 4.67
N SER A 309 -18.05 22.29 5.82
CA SER A 309 -18.38 22.82 7.14
C SER A 309 -17.25 23.64 7.78
N THR A 310 -16.02 23.51 7.27
CA THR A 310 -14.87 24.30 7.72
C THR A 310 -15.01 25.74 7.22
N THR A 311 -15.11 26.70 8.13
CA THR A 311 -15.28 28.12 7.80
C THR A 311 -14.01 28.95 7.96
N THR A 312 -13.04 28.49 8.75
CA THR A 312 -11.72 29.10 8.92
C THR A 312 -10.65 28.04 9.15
N LEU A 313 -9.42 28.34 8.74
CA LEU A 313 -8.25 27.52 9.04
C LEU A 313 -7.41 28.18 10.14
N PRO A 314 -6.79 27.40 11.04
CA PRO A 314 -5.77 27.93 11.95
C PRO A 314 -4.63 28.59 11.17
N ASP A 315 -4.04 29.63 11.76
CA ASP A 315 -2.91 30.33 11.15
C ASP A 315 -1.72 29.38 10.92
N ALA A 316 -1.06 29.50 9.77
CA ALA A 316 0.21 28.85 9.50
C ALA A 316 1.38 29.75 9.91
N THR A 317 2.56 29.17 10.11
CA THR A 317 3.78 29.91 10.41
C THR A 317 4.89 29.54 9.44
N VAL A 318 5.62 30.53 8.94
CA VAL A 318 6.78 30.31 8.07
C VAL A 318 7.80 29.38 8.75
N ALA A 319 8.36 28.45 7.96
CA ALA A 319 9.30 27.40 8.37
C ALA A 319 8.76 26.36 9.36
N ILE A 320 7.46 26.40 9.70
CA ILE A 320 6.81 25.41 10.56
C ILE A 320 5.88 24.52 9.70
N PRO A 321 5.98 23.18 9.80
CA PRO A 321 5.05 22.29 9.11
C PRO A 321 3.60 22.59 9.49
N TYR A 322 2.76 22.74 8.49
CA TYR A 322 1.33 22.97 8.59
C TYR A 322 0.55 21.73 8.14
N SER A 323 -0.50 21.38 8.85
CA SER A 323 -1.40 20.27 8.50
C SER A 323 -2.75 20.47 9.14
N GLN A 324 -3.79 20.71 8.34
CA GLN A 324 -5.16 20.91 8.81
C GLN A 324 -6.15 20.22 7.88
N GLN A 325 -7.15 19.56 8.45
CA GLN A 325 -8.16 18.84 7.67
C GLN A 325 -9.40 19.70 7.44
N VAL A 326 -9.82 19.82 6.19
CA VAL A 326 -11.12 20.41 5.82
C VAL A 326 -12.21 19.35 6.02
N GLN A 327 -13.34 19.74 6.60
CA GLN A 327 -14.46 18.87 6.94
C GLN A 327 -15.68 19.22 6.07
N SER A 328 -16.44 18.20 5.68
CA SER A 328 -17.73 18.33 5.01
C SER A 328 -18.82 17.55 5.74
N THR A 329 -20.07 17.88 5.43
CA THR A 329 -21.28 17.18 5.85
C THR A 329 -22.12 16.84 4.63
N GLY A 330 -22.98 15.82 4.71
CA GLY A 330 -23.80 15.38 3.57
C GLY A 330 -22.99 14.63 2.50
N GLY A 331 -23.55 14.54 1.30
CA GLY A 331 -22.99 13.79 0.18
C GLY A 331 -23.02 12.28 0.38
N SER A 332 -22.38 11.56 -0.55
CA SER A 332 -22.47 10.10 -0.63
C SER A 332 -21.20 9.42 -1.16
N GLY A 333 -20.90 8.24 -0.60
CA GLY A 333 -19.71 7.48 -1.00
C GLY A 333 -18.39 8.11 -0.56
N ASN A 334 -17.39 8.07 -1.44
CA ASN A 334 -16.06 8.63 -1.20
C ASN A 334 -15.97 10.05 -1.75
N PHE A 335 -15.19 10.88 -1.07
CA PHE A 335 -14.97 12.28 -1.46
C PHE A 335 -13.65 12.47 -2.18
N THR A 336 -13.68 13.33 -3.20
CA THR A 336 -12.50 13.86 -3.88
C THR A 336 -12.36 15.33 -3.56
N TRP A 337 -11.22 15.71 -2.99
CA TRP A 337 -10.90 17.07 -2.58
C TRP A 337 -9.95 17.72 -3.56
N SER A 338 -10.13 19.01 -3.80
CA SER A 338 -9.22 19.82 -4.59
C SER A 338 -9.10 21.22 -4.01
N LEU A 339 -7.96 21.85 -4.26
CA LEU A 339 -7.62 23.17 -3.77
C LEU A 339 -7.23 24.01 -4.98
N ALA A 340 -7.96 25.10 -5.22
CA ALA A 340 -7.70 25.96 -6.35
C ALA A 340 -6.35 26.66 -6.17
N THR A 341 -5.59 26.79 -7.27
CA THR A 341 -4.32 27.54 -7.27
C THR A 341 -4.50 29.03 -7.55
N THR A 342 -5.75 29.51 -7.68
CA THR A 342 -6.11 30.90 -7.98
C THR A 342 -7.34 31.34 -7.16
N PRO A 343 -7.29 32.45 -6.41
CA PRO A 343 -6.12 33.32 -6.20
C PRO A 343 -4.96 32.55 -5.55
N ALA A 344 -3.73 32.99 -5.83
CA ALA A 344 -2.53 32.21 -5.51
C ALA A 344 -2.47 31.87 -4.01
N ILE A 345 -2.50 30.59 -3.72
CA ILE A 345 -2.04 30.03 -2.43
C ILE A 345 -0.50 30.10 -2.48
N PRO A 346 0.17 30.45 -1.37
CA PRO A 346 1.59 30.78 -1.39
C PRO A 346 2.42 29.69 -2.07
N SER A 347 3.09 30.09 -3.16
CA SER A 347 4.15 29.42 -3.93
C SER A 347 4.10 27.90 -4.19
N GLY A 348 2.96 27.22 -3.98
CA GLY A 348 2.88 25.75 -3.96
C GLY A 348 3.42 25.13 -2.66
N ALA A 349 3.63 25.95 -1.62
CA ALA A 349 4.07 25.51 -0.29
C ALA A 349 3.01 24.72 0.46
N LEU A 350 1.73 24.85 0.07
CA LEU A 350 0.60 24.10 0.62
C LEU A 350 -0.12 23.33 -0.49
N SER A 351 -0.53 22.10 -0.18
CA SER A 351 -1.29 21.22 -1.07
C SER A 351 -2.39 20.52 -0.29
N ILE A 352 -3.48 20.11 -0.97
CA ILE A 352 -4.53 19.30 -0.38
C ILE A 352 -4.37 17.83 -0.82
N ASP A 353 -4.49 16.91 0.13
CA ASP A 353 -4.64 15.50 -0.18
C ASP A 353 -6.05 15.24 -0.72
N SER A 354 -6.15 14.73 -1.94
CA SER A 354 -7.42 14.59 -2.66
C SER A 354 -8.37 13.55 -2.06
N SER A 355 -7.90 12.69 -1.15
CA SER A 355 -8.72 11.64 -0.53
C SER A 355 -9.16 11.98 0.89
N THR A 356 -8.40 12.81 1.59
CA THR A 356 -8.63 13.11 3.01
C THR A 356 -9.03 14.56 3.29
N GLY A 357 -8.84 15.47 2.34
CA GLY A 357 -9.10 16.90 2.52
C GLY A 357 -8.08 17.59 3.42
N VAL A 358 -6.93 16.96 3.69
CA VAL A 358 -5.86 17.55 4.52
C VAL A 358 -5.05 18.53 3.69
N ILE A 359 -5.07 19.81 4.07
CA ILE A 359 -4.18 20.84 3.57
C ILE A 359 -2.88 20.79 4.38
N SER A 360 -1.75 20.57 3.71
CA SER A 360 -0.45 20.42 4.36
C SER A 360 0.71 21.01 3.56
N GLY A 361 1.81 21.31 4.27
CA GLY A 361 3.06 21.79 3.69
C GLY A 361 3.89 22.63 4.65
N THR A 362 4.88 23.38 4.16
CA THR A 362 5.75 24.22 5.01
C THR A 362 5.98 25.58 4.34
N PRO A 363 5.27 26.64 4.78
CA PRO A 363 5.42 27.98 4.22
C PRO A 363 6.85 28.49 4.34
N GLN A 364 7.31 29.24 3.35
CA GLN A 364 8.65 29.82 3.25
C GLN A 364 8.64 31.32 3.52
N VAL A 365 9.82 31.91 3.71
CA VAL A 365 9.96 33.36 3.83
C VAL A 365 9.48 34.01 2.52
N GLY A 366 8.58 34.99 2.62
CA GLY A 366 7.89 35.61 1.49
C GLY A 366 6.47 35.08 1.26
N ASP A 367 6.07 34.00 1.94
CA ASP A 367 4.69 33.49 1.93
C ASP A 367 3.80 34.15 3.00
N GLU A 368 4.31 35.05 3.84
CA GLU A 368 3.50 35.73 4.85
C GLU A 368 2.38 36.60 4.25
N GLY A 369 1.18 36.53 4.85
CA GLY A 369 0.02 37.25 4.35
C GLY A 369 -1.31 36.58 4.69
N SER A 370 -2.39 37.18 4.19
CA SER A 370 -3.74 36.61 4.27
C SER A 370 -4.15 36.05 2.92
N TYR A 371 -4.65 34.81 2.94
CA TYR A 371 -5.01 34.04 1.77
C TYR A 371 -6.44 33.52 1.89
N THR A 372 -7.02 33.25 0.73
CA THR A 372 -8.30 32.54 0.62
C THR A 372 -8.02 31.20 -0.06
N CYS A 373 -8.23 30.10 0.68
CA CYS A 373 -8.14 28.74 0.16
C CYS A 373 -9.50 28.35 -0.42
N THR A 374 -9.64 28.39 -1.74
CA THR A 374 -10.84 27.88 -2.41
C THR A 374 -10.74 26.36 -2.52
N VAL A 375 -11.54 25.65 -1.72
CA VAL A 375 -11.57 24.19 -1.65
C VAL A 375 -12.84 23.68 -2.31
N THR A 376 -12.72 22.67 -3.15
CA THR A 376 -13.85 21.95 -3.74
C THR A 376 -13.84 20.50 -3.26
N VAL A 377 -14.98 20.02 -2.79
CA VAL A 377 -15.22 18.60 -2.48
C VAL A 377 -16.26 18.05 -3.44
N THR A 378 -16.08 16.82 -3.91
CA THR A 378 -17.02 16.16 -4.81
C THR A 378 -17.22 14.72 -4.39
N ASP A 379 -18.47 14.26 -4.37
CA ASP A 379 -18.83 12.88 -4.09
C ASP A 379 -18.81 12.02 -5.37
N ASN A 380 -18.60 10.71 -5.21
CA ASN A 380 -18.42 9.81 -6.36
C ASN A 380 -19.66 9.00 -6.75
N VAL A 381 -20.79 9.18 -6.05
CA VAL A 381 -22.02 8.42 -6.28
C VAL A 381 -23.02 9.26 -7.06
N THR A 382 -23.26 10.50 -6.63
CA THR A 382 -24.17 11.45 -7.30
C THR A 382 -23.41 12.49 -8.11
N GLY A 383 -22.12 12.70 -7.81
CA GLY A 383 -21.35 13.78 -8.41
C GLY A 383 -21.65 15.14 -7.79
N ASP A 384 -22.33 15.17 -6.64
CA ASP A 384 -22.58 16.39 -5.89
C ASP A 384 -21.25 17.04 -5.48
N SER A 385 -21.20 18.36 -5.52
CA SER A 385 -19.99 19.12 -5.25
C SER A 385 -20.29 20.42 -4.52
N ASP A 386 -19.46 20.72 -3.53
CA ASP A 386 -19.46 22.01 -2.86
C ASP A 386 -18.11 22.70 -2.98
N THR A 387 -18.13 24.03 -3.03
CA THR A 387 -16.93 24.87 -3.10
C THR A 387 -17.02 25.99 -2.09
N ALA A 388 -16.00 26.08 -1.23
CA ALA A 388 -15.92 27.07 -0.17
C ALA A 388 -14.59 27.81 -0.18
N ASP A 389 -14.67 29.12 0.09
CA ASP A 389 -13.53 30.01 0.27
C ASP A 389 -13.17 30.08 1.76
N ILE A 390 -12.08 29.43 2.14
CA ILE A 390 -11.66 29.31 3.55
C ILE A 390 -10.44 30.22 3.81
N PRO A 391 -10.54 31.22 4.70
CA PRO A 391 -9.43 32.12 4.99
C PRO A 391 -8.29 31.40 5.74
N LEU A 392 -7.05 31.73 5.37
CA LEU A 392 -5.82 31.27 6.00
C LEU A 392 -4.87 32.46 6.16
N THR A 393 -4.31 32.66 7.35
CA THR A 393 -3.22 33.63 7.57
C THR A 393 -1.91 32.90 7.75
N ILE A 394 -0.87 33.30 7.01
CA ILE A 394 0.50 32.83 7.22
C ILE A 394 1.28 33.93 7.94
N LYS A 395 1.75 33.58 9.13
CA LYS A 395 2.52 34.47 9.99
C LYS A 395 4.01 34.19 9.84
N LEU A 396 4.79 35.26 9.89
CA LEU A 396 6.23 35.17 10.02
C LEU A 396 6.58 35.32 11.50
N VAL A 397 7.13 34.27 12.10
CA VAL A 397 7.64 34.31 13.48
C VAL A 397 9.09 34.78 13.44
N LEU A 398 9.45 35.66 14.37
CA LEU A 398 10.81 36.15 14.54
C LEU A 398 11.73 35.00 15.00
N LEU A 399 12.90 34.86 14.39
CA LEU A 399 13.86 33.80 14.68
C LEU A 399 15.31 34.30 14.52
N ILE A 400 16.17 34.05 15.51
CA ILE A 400 17.62 34.31 15.46
C ILE A 400 18.31 33.27 14.56
N THR A 401 18.94 33.72 13.49
CA THR A 401 19.65 32.87 12.52
C THR A 401 21.14 32.72 12.80
N THR A 402 21.74 33.60 13.60
CA THR A 402 23.15 33.45 14.01
C THR A 402 23.33 32.11 14.72
N THR A 403 24.28 31.30 14.24
CA THR A 403 24.51 29.94 14.76
C THR A 403 25.55 29.89 15.86
N SER A 404 26.61 30.69 15.75
CA SER A 404 27.72 30.78 16.70
C SER A 404 28.38 32.15 16.66
N LEU A 405 29.15 32.48 17.69
CA LEU A 405 29.99 33.66 17.76
C LEU A 405 31.47 33.22 17.87
N PRO A 406 32.41 33.92 17.22
CA PRO A 406 33.83 33.60 17.34
C PRO A 406 34.40 33.94 18.71
N ASP A 407 35.44 33.21 19.12
CA ASP A 407 36.21 33.51 20.32
C ASP A 407 37.08 34.79 20.15
N SER A 408 37.64 35.31 21.24
CA SER A 408 38.47 36.52 21.24
C SER A 408 39.56 36.48 22.31
N TYR A 409 40.37 37.54 22.41
CA TYR A 409 41.41 37.71 23.42
C TYR A 409 41.16 38.96 24.27
N VAL A 410 41.70 38.97 25.49
CA VAL A 410 41.70 40.14 26.36
C VAL A 410 42.31 41.35 25.62
N ASN A 411 41.59 42.47 25.66
CA ASN A 411 41.84 43.75 24.99
C ASN A 411 41.77 43.75 23.46
N ALA A 412 41.51 42.62 22.79
CA ALA A 412 41.32 42.59 21.34
C ALA A 412 39.99 43.27 20.95
N SER A 413 39.96 43.97 19.80
CA SER A 413 38.71 44.55 19.30
C SER A 413 37.76 43.45 18.83
N TYR A 414 36.53 43.48 19.31
CA TYR A 414 35.46 42.57 18.91
C TYR A 414 34.34 43.34 18.20
N ASN A 415 33.82 42.80 17.10
CA ASN A 415 32.72 43.39 16.34
C ASN A 415 32.00 42.29 15.54
N GLN A 416 30.84 41.85 16.02
CA GLN A 416 30.03 40.80 15.40
C GLN A 416 28.57 41.22 15.36
N THR A 417 27.89 40.95 14.24
CA THR A 417 26.47 41.30 14.06
C THR A 417 25.59 40.07 14.19
N LEU A 418 24.60 40.13 15.07
CA LEU A 418 23.55 39.13 15.17
C LEU A 418 22.54 39.32 14.03
N THR A 419 22.01 38.21 13.53
CA THR A 419 21.04 38.18 12.44
C THR A 419 19.80 37.42 12.88
N ALA A 420 18.64 37.92 12.47
CA ALA A 420 17.36 37.26 12.63
C ALA A 420 16.59 37.33 11.30
N VAL A 421 15.64 36.41 11.14
CA VAL A 421 14.61 36.48 10.10
C VAL A 421 13.26 36.63 10.76
N GLY A 422 12.34 37.30 10.07
CA GLY A 422 10.99 37.50 10.56
C GLY A 422 10.79 38.65 11.53
N GLY A 423 9.63 38.63 12.19
CA GLY A 423 9.10 39.75 12.96
C GLY A 423 8.45 40.84 12.11
N VAL A 424 7.65 41.69 12.74
CA VAL A 424 6.97 42.83 12.11
C VAL A 424 7.51 44.16 12.64
N GLY A 425 7.94 45.02 11.71
CA GLY A 425 8.46 46.35 12.00
C GLY A 425 9.91 46.32 12.50
N THR A 426 10.26 47.18 13.46
CA THR A 426 11.64 47.31 13.95
C THR A 426 12.01 46.20 14.92
N LEU A 427 13.23 45.67 14.81
CA LEU A 427 13.77 44.69 15.74
C LEU A 427 14.53 45.37 16.88
N SER A 428 14.36 44.85 18.10
CA SER A 428 15.11 45.25 19.29
C SER A 428 15.82 44.05 19.89
N TRP A 429 17.12 44.20 20.13
CA TRP A 429 18.00 43.17 20.66
C TRP A 429 18.33 43.43 22.13
N SER A 430 18.45 42.36 22.89
CA SER A 430 18.90 42.38 24.27
C SER A 430 19.68 41.11 24.58
N TRP A 431 20.48 41.16 25.64
CA TRP A 431 21.18 39.99 26.15
C TRP A 431 21.13 39.94 27.68
N SER A 432 21.25 38.76 28.23
CA SER A 432 21.26 38.53 29.68
C SER A 432 22.12 37.31 30.03
N GLY A 433 22.45 37.14 31.31
CA GLY A 433 23.33 36.06 31.78
C GLY A 433 24.77 36.51 31.94
N ASN A 434 25.72 35.59 31.71
CA ASN A 434 27.14 35.84 31.93
C ASN A 434 27.78 36.43 30.65
N THR A 435 27.67 37.73 30.46
CA THR A 435 28.24 38.44 29.30
C THR A 435 29.72 38.80 29.52
N PRO A 436 30.56 38.82 28.47
CA PRO A 436 31.96 39.20 28.60
C PRO A 436 32.12 40.67 29.03
N PRO A 437 32.80 40.98 30.16
CA PRO A 437 33.10 42.35 30.57
C PRO A 437 33.90 43.08 29.48
N GLY A 438 33.50 44.31 29.16
CA GLY A 438 34.12 45.12 28.10
C GLY A 438 33.48 44.98 26.71
N LEU A 439 32.51 44.08 26.54
CA LEU A 439 31.64 44.02 25.38
C LEU A 439 30.26 44.61 25.67
N SER A 440 29.62 45.17 24.66
CA SER A 440 28.24 45.68 24.68
C SER A 440 27.46 45.19 23.47
N LEU A 441 26.14 45.03 23.64
CA LEU A 441 25.19 44.77 22.56
C LEU A 441 24.43 46.05 22.22
N ASP A 442 24.51 46.49 20.97
CA ASP A 442 23.68 47.57 20.44
C ASP A 442 22.25 47.05 20.18
N SER A 443 21.27 47.62 20.89
CA SER A 443 19.91 47.11 20.90
C SER A 443 19.15 47.33 19.58
N ALA A 444 19.60 48.23 18.71
CA ALA A 444 18.91 48.51 17.44
C ALA A 444 19.48 47.69 16.29
N SER A 445 20.80 47.52 16.25
CA SER A 445 21.52 46.87 15.15
C SER A 445 21.87 45.40 15.42
N GLY A 446 21.80 44.95 16.68
CA GLY A 446 22.20 43.59 17.06
C GLY A 446 23.73 43.40 17.03
N VAL A 447 24.51 44.47 17.02
CA VAL A 447 25.98 44.41 16.99
C VAL A 447 26.53 44.23 18.40
N ILE A 448 27.32 43.17 18.60
CA ILE A 448 28.15 42.98 19.79
C ILE A 448 29.53 43.56 19.51
N SER A 449 29.94 44.57 20.26
CA SER A 449 31.22 45.25 20.06
C SER A 449 31.93 45.65 21.35
N GLY A 450 33.23 45.91 21.27
CA GLY A 450 34.05 46.39 22.40
C GLY A 450 35.41 45.71 22.49
N ASN A 451 36.02 45.80 23.67
CA ASN A 451 37.30 45.16 23.98
C ASN A 451 37.13 44.38 25.30
N PRO A 452 37.12 43.03 25.26
CA PRO A 452 36.85 42.25 26.45
C PRO A 452 38.02 42.38 27.43
N THR A 453 37.75 42.54 28.72
CA THR A 453 38.79 42.90 29.72
C THR A 453 39.26 41.73 30.57
N THR A 454 38.52 40.62 30.56
CA THR A 454 38.74 39.49 31.45
C THR A 454 38.66 38.19 30.67
N ALA A 455 39.64 37.31 30.87
CA ALA A 455 39.63 35.98 30.28
C ALA A 455 38.59 35.07 30.95
N GLY A 456 38.00 34.17 30.17
CA GLY A 456 36.99 33.24 30.65
C GLY A 456 36.03 32.76 29.58
N ASN A 457 35.18 31.80 29.97
CA ASN A 457 34.10 31.29 29.13
C ASN A 457 32.78 31.96 29.51
N TYR A 458 32.17 32.67 28.56
CA TYR A 458 30.97 33.45 28.78
C TYR A 458 29.80 32.86 28.01
N THR A 459 28.77 32.41 28.72
CA THR A 459 27.52 31.91 28.14
C THR A 459 26.37 32.85 28.52
N PHE A 460 25.67 33.35 27.51
CA PHE A 460 24.63 34.36 27.66
C PHE A 460 23.49 34.10 26.67
N THR A 461 22.29 34.56 27.02
CA THR A 461 21.10 34.46 26.17
C THR A 461 20.90 35.78 25.45
N VAL A 462 20.76 35.74 24.13
CA VAL A 462 20.34 36.86 23.30
C VAL A 462 18.85 36.72 23.02
N THR A 463 18.10 37.81 23.19
CA THR A 463 16.69 37.90 22.84
C THR A 463 16.49 38.99 21.79
N VAL A 464 15.77 38.67 20.73
CA VAL A 464 15.30 39.64 19.73
C VAL A 464 13.78 39.74 19.81
N THR A 465 13.26 40.96 19.74
CA THR A 465 11.82 41.25 19.82
C THR A 465 11.43 42.20 18.70
N ASP A 466 10.30 41.95 18.05
CA ASP A 466 9.74 42.86 17.04
C ASP A 466 8.84 43.95 17.65
N SER A 467 8.38 44.88 16.82
CA SER A 467 7.49 45.98 17.24
C SER A 467 6.00 45.69 17.06
N ASN A 468 5.61 44.42 16.85
CA ASN A 468 4.22 44.05 16.60
C ASN A 468 3.35 44.21 17.87
N THR A 469 2.02 44.16 17.71
CA THR A 469 1.09 44.13 18.84
C THR A 469 0.13 42.94 18.71
N PRO A 470 0.32 41.86 19.52
CA PRO A 470 1.37 41.64 20.50
C PRO A 470 2.76 41.41 19.86
N PRO A 471 3.86 41.75 20.56
CA PRO A 471 5.21 41.57 20.03
C PRO A 471 5.59 40.09 19.95
N SER A 472 6.33 39.73 18.90
CA SER A 472 6.98 38.42 18.74
C SER A 472 8.42 38.50 19.26
N SER A 473 8.90 37.44 19.90
CA SER A 473 10.27 37.37 20.42
C SER A 473 10.87 35.98 20.21
N ASP A 474 12.17 35.93 19.95
CA ASP A 474 12.98 34.72 19.96
C ASP A 474 14.19 34.87 20.87
N SER A 475 14.66 33.77 21.45
CA SER A 475 15.81 33.76 22.36
C SER A 475 16.74 32.58 22.10
N LYS A 476 18.04 32.86 22.09
CA LYS A 476 19.07 31.86 21.81
C LYS A 476 20.31 32.07 22.67
N ASP A 477 20.86 30.98 23.16
CA ASP A 477 22.10 30.99 23.94
C ASP A 477 23.33 31.00 23.02
N PHE A 478 24.32 31.81 23.39
CA PHE A 478 25.62 31.90 22.74
C PHE A 478 26.73 31.75 23.77
N THR A 479 27.89 31.30 23.29
CA THR A 479 29.12 31.23 24.06
C THR A 479 30.22 31.97 23.32
N ILE A 480 31.01 32.76 24.07
CA ILE A 480 32.26 33.36 23.59
C ILE A 480 33.35 32.97 24.60
N HIS A 481 34.44 32.37 24.12
CA HIS A 481 35.64 32.21 24.92
C HIS A 481 36.56 33.43 24.76
N ILE A 482 37.03 33.98 25.87
CA ILE A 482 38.02 35.06 25.91
C ILE A 482 39.33 34.51 26.47
N TYR A 483 40.35 34.42 25.62
CA TYR A 483 41.69 33.95 25.99
C TYR A 483 42.56 35.09 26.53
N GLU A 484 43.53 34.77 27.39
CA GLU A 484 44.64 35.68 27.66
C GLU A 484 45.58 35.71 26.45
N VAL A 485 46.22 36.85 26.19
CA VAL A 485 47.16 36.96 25.07
C VAL A 485 48.45 36.20 25.38
N LEU A 486 48.92 35.36 24.47
CA LEU A 486 50.14 34.59 24.65
C LEU A 486 51.37 35.50 24.68
N ARG A 487 52.22 35.33 25.70
CA ARG A 487 53.44 36.13 25.91
C ARG A 487 54.56 35.31 26.54
N ILE A 488 55.78 35.40 26.02
CA ILE A 488 56.99 34.88 26.66
C ILE A 488 57.31 35.73 27.90
N SER A 489 57.29 35.11 29.07
CA SER A 489 57.46 35.77 30.37
C SER A 489 58.92 35.79 30.84
N THR A 490 59.77 34.90 30.33
CA THR A 490 61.21 34.88 30.64
C THR A 490 61.87 36.21 30.34
N ALA A 491 62.56 36.80 31.33
CA ALA A 491 63.15 38.13 31.19
C ALA A 491 64.51 38.10 30.44
N SER A 492 65.36 37.13 30.78
CA SER A 492 66.72 36.98 30.23
C SER A 492 67.18 35.53 30.32
N LEU A 493 68.06 35.12 29.42
CA LEU A 493 68.73 33.82 29.47
C LEU A 493 70.17 33.97 30.01
N PRO A 494 70.71 32.97 30.73
CA PRO A 494 72.08 33.00 31.22
C PRO A 494 73.09 32.90 30.07
N ASN A 495 74.29 33.44 30.30
CA ASN A 495 75.44 33.25 29.41
C ASN A 495 75.98 31.82 29.50
N GLY A 496 76.58 31.33 28.42
CA GLY A 496 77.20 30.00 28.35
C GLY A 496 78.73 30.04 28.38
N VAL A 497 79.33 28.89 28.69
CA VAL A 497 80.79 28.68 28.65
C VAL A 497 81.08 27.46 27.80
N VAL A 498 82.05 27.56 26.89
CA VAL A 498 82.52 26.45 26.06
C VAL A 498 82.95 25.26 26.91
N GLY A 499 82.41 24.08 26.59
CA GLY A 499 82.68 22.82 27.27
C GLY A 499 81.85 22.59 28.55
N ALA A 500 81.07 23.57 29.01
CA ALA A 500 80.14 23.41 30.13
C ALA A 500 78.72 23.09 29.62
N SER A 501 77.98 22.27 30.36
CA SER A 501 76.57 22.01 30.06
C SER A 501 75.76 23.29 30.21
N TYR A 502 74.98 23.65 29.19
CA TYR A 502 74.04 24.75 29.20
C TYR A 502 72.62 24.20 29.40
N SER A 503 71.86 24.82 30.30
CA SER A 503 70.44 24.54 30.52
C SER A 503 69.76 25.84 30.93
N ALA A 504 68.70 26.22 30.22
CA ALA A 504 67.88 27.38 30.57
C ALA A 504 66.43 27.14 30.18
N ASP A 505 65.51 27.47 31.09
CA ASP A 505 64.08 27.33 30.86
C ASP A 505 63.50 28.63 30.26
N VAL A 506 62.56 28.48 29.32
CA VAL A 506 61.74 29.58 28.81
C VAL A 506 60.29 29.33 29.19
N ASP A 507 59.67 30.33 29.80
CA ASP A 507 58.29 30.30 30.24
C ASP A 507 57.44 31.28 29.42
N ALA A 508 56.17 30.96 29.28
CA ALA A 508 55.14 31.82 28.72
C ALA A 508 53.94 31.95 29.66
N THR A 509 53.21 33.04 29.50
CA THR A 509 51.94 33.34 30.18
C THR A 509 50.87 33.62 29.13
N GLY A 510 49.60 33.44 29.51
CA GLY A 510 48.46 33.59 28.60
C GLY A 510 48.34 32.43 27.62
N GLY A 511 47.60 32.63 26.53
CA GLY A 511 47.24 31.56 25.60
C GLY A 511 46.28 30.55 26.22
N SER A 512 46.22 29.37 25.61
CA SER A 512 45.33 28.27 25.93
C SER A 512 45.97 26.92 25.59
N GLY A 513 45.64 25.90 26.38
CA GLY A 513 46.15 24.55 26.15
C GLY A 513 47.68 24.43 26.21
N ASP A 514 48.20 23.47 25.44
CA ASP A 514 49.62 23.15 25.37
C ASP A 514 50.36 24.07 24.38
N PHE A 515 51.64 24.31 24.65
CA PHE A 515 52.50 25.15 23.81
C PHE A 515 53.52 24.34 23.00
N THR A 516 53.87 24.87 21.83
CA THR A 516 55.00 24.41 21.03
C THR A 516 56.08 25.48 20.98
N TRP A 517 57.31 25.11 21.27
CA TRP A 517 58.46 26.00 21.34
C TRP A 517 59.41 25.79 20.17
N SER A 518 60.04 26.87 19.71
CA SER A 518 61.13 26.81 18.72
C SER A 518 62.22 27.83 19.04
N LEU A 519 63.45 27.53 18.62
CA LEU A 519 64.65 28.32 18.88
C LEU A 519 65.41 28.53 17.58
N SER A 520 65.81 29.77 17.33
CA SER A 520 66.71 30.14 16.25
C SER A 520 67.77 31.13 16.74
N GLY A 521 68.85 31.30 15.97
CA GLY A 521 69.97 32.18 16.34
C GLY A 521 70.92 31.63 17.41
N ALA A 522 70.67 30.43 17.93
CA ALA A 522 71.57 29.72 18.83
C ALA A 522 72.72 28.99 18.08
N PRO A 523 73.87 28.72 18.74
CA PRO A 523 74.90 27.83 18.22
C PRO A 523 74.33 26.43 17.89
N PRO A 524 74.86 25.72 16.88
CA PRO A 524 74.39 24.39 16.51
C PRO A 524 74.42 23.35 17.64
N SER A 525 75.25 23.54 18.66
CA SER A 525 75.33 22.66 19.83
C SER A 525 74.20 22.82 20.86
N LEU A 526 73.35 23.83 20.71
CA LEU A 526 72.20 24.10 21.59
C LEU A 526 70.87 23.88 20.85
N SER A 527 69.91 23.28 21.53
CA SER A 527 68.56 23.04 21.02
C SER A 527 67.51 23.28 22.10
N ILE A 528 66.31 23.67 21.69
CA ILE A 528 65.15 23.77 22.59
C ILE A 528 64.31 22.49 22.49
N ASP A 529 63.83 22.00 23.63
CA ASP A 529 62.78 21.00 23.66
C ASP A 529 61.45 21.66 23.28
N THR A 530 60.84 21.18 22.20
CA THR A 530 59.67 21.82 21.60
C THR A 530 58.41 21.73 22.46
N SER A 531 58.38 20.89 23.49
CA SER A 531 57.22 20.71 24.37
C SER A 531 57.37 21.40 25.72
N THR A 532 58.61 21.54 26.20
CA THR A 532 58.90 22.07 27.55
C THR A 532 59.56 23.44 27.54
N GLY A 533 60.07 23.92 26.40
CA GLY A 533 60.74 25.23 26.31
C GLY A 533 62.14 25.24 26.90
N VAL A 534 62.70 24.09 27.30
CA VAL A 534 64.03 23.99 27.89
C VAL A 534 65.10 24.00 26.79
N ILE A 535 66.01 24.98 26.84
CA ILE A 535 67.18 25.07 25.97
C ILE A 535 68.33 24.31 26.62
N THR A 536 68.84 23.28 25.95
CA THR A 536 69.93 22.45 26.46
C THR A 536 71.04 22.25 25.42
N GLY A 537 72.24 21.90 25.89
CA GLY A 537 73.36 21.51 25.04
C GLY A 537 74.71 21.76 25.71
N THR A 538 75.79 21.71 24.93
CA THR A 538 77.16 22.02 25.43
C THR A 538 77.91 22.82 24.37
N PRO A 539 78.13 24.13 24.56
CA PRO A 539 78.82 24.96 23.59
C PRO A 539 80.22 24.43 23.27
N GLN A 540 80.56 24.38 21.98
CA GLN A 540 81.79 23.79 21.46
C GLN A 540 82.86 24.85 21.18
N LEU A 541 84.11 24.38 21.05
CA LEU A 541 85.22 25.23 20.65
C LEU A 541 84.96 25.78 19.23
N GLY A 542 84.87 27.11 19.09
CA GLY A 542 84.53 27.78 17.83
C GLY A 542 83.17 28.47 17.86
N GLU A 543 82.36 28.20 18.89
CA GLU A 543 81.06 28.85 19.12
C GLU A 543 81.17 30.01 20.13
N GLN A 544 82.35 30.62 20.29
CA GLN A 544 82.48 31.79 21.17
C GLN A 544 81.96 33.03 20.48
N GLY A 545 81.12 33.80 21.17
CA GLY A 545 80.57 35.03 20.62
C GLY A 545 79.31 35.49 21.32
N ASN A 546 78.76 36.59 20.82
CA ASN A 546 77.46 37.10 21.23
C ASN A 546 76.41 36.56 20.26
N TYR A 547 75.41 35.88 20.79
CA TYR A 547 74.28 35.34 20.05
C TYR A 547 73.00 36.05 20.46
N THR A 548 72.03 36.07 19.55
CA THR A 548 70.66 36.48 19.83
C THR A 548 69.78 35.26 19.63
N PHE A 549 69.33 34.68 20.73
CA PHE A 549 68.43 33.53 20.70
C PHE A 549 67.02 34.05 20.49
N THR A 550 66.43 33.82 19.32
CA THR A 550 65.03 34.10 19.06
C THR A 550 64.23 32.86 19.45
N VAL A 551 63.48 32.97 20.54
CA VAL A 551 62.56 31.92 21.00
C VAL A 551 61.15 32.29 20.56
N THR A 552 60.45 31.34 19.96
CA THR A 552 59.04 31.47 19.58
C THR A 552 58.23 30.43 20.31
N VAL A 553 57.12 30.86 20.92
CA VAL A 553 56.10 29.99 21.51
C VAL A 553 54.83 30.07 20.66
N THR A 554 54.17 28.94 20.44
CA THR A 554 52.90 28.85 19.70
C THR A 554 51.89 28.07 20.50
N ASP A 555 50.69 28.61 20.66
CA ASP A 555 49.54 27.95 21.27
C ASP A 555 48.92 26.95 20.30
N ASN A 556 48.76 25.70 20.73
CA ASN A 556 48.29 24.62 19.85
C ASN A 556 46.77 24.59 19.64
N VAL A 557 45.99 25.33 20.43
CA VAL A 557 44.53 25.45 20.32
C VAL A 557 44.16 26.64 19.44
N THR A 558 44.74 27.80 19.70
CA THR A 558 44.37 29.05 19.01
C THR A 558 45.29 29.41 17.85
N SER A 559 46.45 28.75 17.74
CA SER A 559 47.53 29.10 16.81
C SER A 559 48.13 30.50 17.03
N ASP A 560 47.86 31.14 18.17
CA ASP A 560 48.55 32.38 18.56
C ASP A 560 50.03 32.12 18.79
N SER A 561 50.88 33.12 18.56
CA SER A 561 52.32 32.98 18.75
C SER A 561 52.95 34.25 19.29
N ASP A 562 53.96 34.09 20.16
CA ASP A 562 54.80 35.17 20.63
C ASP A 562 56.27 34.83 20.40
N SER A 563 57.08 35.85 20.13
CA SER A 563 58.52 35.69 19.86
C SER A 563 59.34 36.72 20.60
N LYS A 564 60.44 36.27 21.20
CA LYS A 564 61.32 37.12 21.99
C LYS A 564 62.79 36.79 21.74
N ASP A 565 63.57 37.85 21.58
CA ASP A 565 65.02 37.79 21.42
C ASP A 565 65.75 37.89 22.76
N PHE A 566 66.67 36.97 22.99
CA PHE A 566 67.52 36.91 24.18
C PHE A 566 68.98 37.05 23.80
N PRO A 567 69.68 38.12 24.22
CA PRO A 567 71.12 38.22 24.03
C PRO A 567 71.83 37.23 24.98
N VAL A 568 72.62 36.31 24.42
CA VAL A 568 73.38 35.29 25.15
C VAL A 568 74.84 35.33 24.69
N THR A 569 75.75 35.49 25.64
CA THR A 569 77.20 35.44 25.35
C THR A 569 77.74 34.05 25.65
N ILE A 570 78.43 33.44 24.69
CA ILE A 570 79.21 32.22 24.88
C ILE A 570 80.67 32.60 25.04
N THR A 571 81.20 32.37 26.23
CA THR A 571 82.61 32.64 26.56
C THR A 571 83.42 31.35 26.55
N LYS A 572 84.75 31.45 26.53
CA LYS A 572 85.64 30.31 26.77
C LYS A 572 86.46 30.58 28.02
N VAL A 573 86.76 29.51 28.75
CA VAL A 573 87.75 29.56 29.83
C VAL A 573 89.08 30.03 29.24
N GLN A 574 89.69 31.02 29.88
CA GLN A 574 90.93 31.62 29.41
C GLN A 574 91.89 31.82 30.56
N ILE A 575 93.16 31.53 30.33
CA ILE A 575 94.25 31.84 31.28
C ILE A 575 94.46 33.36 31.25
N THR A 576 94.31 34.00 32.40
CA THR A 576 94.50 35.45 32.56
C THR A 576 95.92 35.81 33.02
N THR A 577 96.71 34.83 33.45
CA THR A 577 98.13 35.04 33.75
C THR A 577 98.91 35.36 32.49
N ALA A 578 99.17 36.65 32.25
CA ALA A 578 99.86 37.15 31.07
C ALA A 578 101.37 36.83 31.05
N SER A 579 101.99 36.76 32.22
CA SER A 579 103.39 36.38 32.38
C SER A 579 103.59 35.69 33.73
N ILE A 580 104.59 34.82 33.79
CA ILE A 580 105.02 34.19 35.02
C ILE A 580 106.40 34.77 35.43
N PRO A 581 106.70 34.94 36.72
CA PRO A 581 107.98 35.50 37.16
C PRO A 581 109.18 34.73 36.62
N THR A 582 110.30 35.40 36.37
CA THR A 582 111.55 34.76 35.95
C THR A 582 112.00 33.77 37.04
N ALA A 583 112.29 32.52 36.64
CA ALA A 583 112.89 31.52 37.51
C ALA A 583 114.42 31.59 37.45
N PHE A 584 115.09 31.32 38.57
CA PHE A 584 116.55 31.24 38.67
C PHE A 584 116.99 29.80 38.89
N GLU A 585 118.11 29.40 38.26
CA GLU A 585 118.65 28.04 38.35
C GLU A 585 118.89 27.64 39.82
N ARG A 586 118.49 26.41 40.19
CA ARG A 586 118.64 25.81 41.53
C ARG A 586 117.81 26.42 42.66
N PHE A 587 116.87 27.32 42.38
CA PHE A 587 115.86 27.78 43.36
C PHE A 587 114.51 27.11 43.12
N ALA A 588 113.81 26.77 44.20
CA ALA A 588 112.43 26.29 44.11
C ALA A 588 111.56 27.40 43.48
N TYR A 589 110.80 27.04 42.44
CA TYR A 589 109.92 27.97 41.73
C TYR A 589 108.47 27.49 41.82
N SER A 590 107.59 28.39 42.27
CA SER A 590 106.14 28.17 42.25
C SER A 590 105.47 29.47 41.83
N THR A 591 104.51 29.37 40.91
CA THR A 591 103.65 30.48 40.51
C THR A 591 102.20 29.98 40.42
N THR A 592 101.25 30.85 40.71
CA THR A 592 99.83 30.57 40.52
C THR A 592 99.42 31.00 39.11
N ILE A 593 98.79 30.10 38.37
CA ILE A 593 98.10 30.44 37.12
C ILE A 593 96.64 30.75 37.47
N GLN A 594 96.15 31.88 36.99
CA GLN A 594 94.76 32.29 37.09
C GLN A 594 94.06 32.04 35.76
N ALA A 595 92.83 31.56 35.84
CA ALA A 595 91.91 31.44 34.72
C ALA A 595 90.59 32.14 35.07
N ASP A 596 89.90 32.62 34.04
CA ASP A 596 88.63 33.31 34.14
C ASP A 596 87.64 32.77 33.08
N ASN A 597 86.38 33.19 33.17
CA ASN A 597 85.29 32.81 32.26
C ASN A 597 84.91 31.31 32.29
N GLY A 598 85.15 30.62 33.41
CA GLY A 598 84.63 29.27 33.66
C GLY A 598 84.18 29.08 35.10
N THR A 599 83.71 27.88 35.43
CA THR A 599 83.30 27.53 36.79
C THR A 599 84.45 26.81 37.51
N PRO A 600 85.00 27.34 38.62
CA PRO A 600 86.02 26.66 39.41
C PRO A 600 85.52 25.32 39.99
N PRO A 601 86.41 24.35 40.28
CA PRO A 601 87.87 24.43 40.20
C PRO A 601 88.42 24.24 38.79
N TYR A 602 89.42 25.05 38.41
CA TYR A 602 90.11 24.92 37.13
C TYR A 602 91.13 23.78 37.15
N SER A 603 91.21 23.02 36.06
CA SER A 603 92.31 22.09 35.81
C SER A 603 93.28 22.66 34.77
N TYR A 604 94.57 22.47 35.02
CA TYR A 604 95.64 23.00 34.16
C TYR A 604 96.46 21.82 33.64
N THR A 605 96.74 21.82 32.34
CA THR A 605 97.64 20.83 31.71
C THR A 605 98.79 21.57 31.04
N LEU A 606 100.02 21.15 31.31
CA LEU A 606 101.20 21.70 30.66
C LEU A 606 101.33 21.09 29.25
N GLN A 607 101.23 21.90 28.19
CA GLN A 607 101.48 21.44 26.83
C GLN A 607 102.99 21.41 26.56
N SER A 608 103.55 20.19 26.44
CA SER A 608 104.90 19.77 26.04
C SER A 608 106.12 20.66 26.39
N PRO A 609 107.17 20.12 27.05
CA PRO A 609 108.13 20.94 27.77
C PRO A 609 109.30 21.40 26.88
N GLN A 610 109.52 22.71 26.80
CA GLN A 610 110.88 23.23 26.98
C GLN A 610 111.10 23.29 28.49
N ARG A 611 111.43 22.15 29.10
CA ARG A 611 112.00 22.16 30.45
C ARG A 611 113.34 22.86 30.30
N PRO A 612 113.62 23.98 30.98
CA PRO A 612 114.98 24.51 31.01
C PRO A 612 115.89 23.39 31.52
N LEU A 613 116.98 23.10 30.80
CA LEU A 613 117.99 22.15 31.27
C LEU A 613 118.70 22.78 32.48
N GLY A 614 118.32 22.36 33.68
CA GLY A 614 118.87 22.82 34.97
C GLY A 614 117.94 22.53 36.13
#